data_AF-A0A0N0GPC1-F1
#
_entry.id   AF-A0A0N0GPC1-F1
#
_cell.length_a   1.000
_cell.length_b   1.000
_cell.length_c   1.000
_cell.angle_alpha   90.00
_cell.angle_beta   90.00
_cell.angle_gamma   90.00
#
_symmetry.space_group_name_H-M   'P 1'
#
loop_
_entity.id
_entity.type
_entity.pdbx_description
1 polymer ?
#
loop_
_entity_poly.entity_id
_entity_poly.type
_entity_poly.pdbx_seq_one_letter_code
_entity_poly.pdbx_strand_id
1 'polypeptide(L)'
;MRVALLALTLIAATVAAPTLAAPFCLWKVPAGKDVAARYDRYLNLTVVQYVDLTDNDVHIVFGGGNLGSGHDLHIAIKNRTDGLRILQDLADTARACDKDTPVPLAKS
;
A
#
# COMPACT_ATOMS: atom_id res chain seq x y z
N MET A 1 -14.62 -28.68 -41.31
CA MET A 1 -15.43 -28.46 -40.09
C MET A 1 -14.66 -28.55 -38.76
N ARG A 2 -13.40 -29.01 -38.71
CA ARG A 2 -12.58 -29.03 -37.47
C ARG A 2 -11.93 -27.68 -37.13
N VAL A 3 -11.60 -26.87 -38.14
CA VAL A 3 -10.93 -25.56 -37.96
C VAL A 3 -11.86 -24.51 -37.33
N ALA A 4 -13.16 -24.56 -37.62
CA ALA A 4 -14.15 -23.66 -37.02
C ALA A 4 -14.38 -23.93 -35.52
N LEU A 5 -14.21 -25.18 -35.06
CA LEU A 5 -14.33 -25.52 -33.65
C LEU A 5 -13.12 -25.02 -32.82
N LEU A 6 -11.92 -25.04 -33.40
CA LEU A 6 -10.70 -24.55 -32.74
C LEU A 6 -10.71 -23.02 -32.54
N ALA A 7 -11.33 -22.28 -33.47
CA ALA A 7 -11.47 -20.83 -33.35
C ALA A 7 -12.46 -20.44 -32.23
N LEU A 8 -13.51 -21.24 -32.00
CA LEU A 8 -14.51 -20.97 -30.97
C LEU A 8 -14.00 -21.25 -29.55
N THR A 9 -13.07 -22.20 -29.39
CA THR A 9 -12.44 -22.50 -28.09
C THR A 9 -11.41 -21.45 -27.65
N LEU A 10 -10.82 -20.69 -28.59
CA LEU A 10 -9.80 -19.69 -28.26
C LEU A 10 -10.40 -18.37 -27.72
N ILE A 11 -11.66 -18.08 -28.02
CA ILE A 11 -12.37 -16.86 -27.59
C ILE A 11 -12.92 -16.99 -26.17
N ALA A 12 -13.15 -18.21 -25.68
CA ALA A 12 -13.71 -18.45 -24.33
C ALA A 12 -12.68 -18.37 -23.19
N ALA A 13 -11.37 -18.26 -23.50
CA ALA A 13 -10.31 -18.23 -22.48
C ALA A 13 -9.98 -16.82 -21.95
N THR A 14 -10.58 -15.76 -22.49
CA THR A 14 -10.52 -14.42 -21.88
C THR A 14 -11.53 -14.32 -20.75
N VAL A 15 -11.38 -15.17 -19.73
CA VAL A 15 -12.04 -14.95 -18.45
C VAL A 15 -11.38 -13.69 -17.90
N ALA A 16 -12.09 -12.56 -17.95
CA ALA A 16 -11.68 -11.34 -17.28
C ALA A 16 -11.39 -11.71 -15.82
N ALA A 17 -10.11 -11.77 -15.45
CA ALA A 17 -9.75 -11.89 -14.05
C ALA A 17 -10.42 -10.71 -13.35
N PRO A 18 -11.16 -10.92 -12.25
CA PRO A 18 -11.70 -9.80 -11.50
C PRO A 18 -10.51 -8.94 -11.09
N THR A 19 -10.47 -7.70 -11.59
CA THR A 19 -9.54 -6.68 -11.10
C THR A 19 -9.99 -6.34 -9.69
N LEU A 20 -9.66 -7.20 -8.73
CA LEU A 20 -9.84 -6.89 -7.33
C LEU A 20 -8.89 -5.75 -7.03
N ALA A 21 -9.43 -4.66 -6.46
CA ALA A 21 -8.59 -3.62 -5.89
C ALA A 21 -7.62 -4.27 -4.91
N ALA A 22 -6.35 -3.89 -4.96
CA ALA A 22 -5.35 -4.40 -4.02
C ALA A 22 -5.86 -4.18 -2.58
N PRO A 23 -5.72 -5.17 -1.68
CA PRO A 23 -6.14 -5.00 -0.30
C PRO A 23 -5.42 -3.81 0.34
N PHE A 24 -6.06 -3.20 1.34
CA PHE A 24 -5.40 -2.16 2.13
C PHE A 24 -4.15 -2.72 2.80
N CYS A 25 -3.03 -2.01 2.67
CA CYS A 25 -1.82 -2.26 3.44
C CYS A 25 -1.67 -1.17 4.49
N LEU A 26 -2.27 -1.38 5.67
CA LEU A 26 -2.37 -0.34 6.70
C LEU A 26 -1.14 -0.32 7.60
N TRP A 27 -0.50 0.84 7.69
CA TRP A 27 0.55 1.14 8.65
C TRP A 27 0.05 2.14 9.69
N LYS A 28 0.27 1.85 10.98
CA LYS A 28 -0.15 2.74 12.06
C LYS A 28 0.84 3.90 12.17
N VAL A 29 0.36 5.13 12.02
CA VAL A 29 1.19 6.33 12.17
C VAL A 29 1.58 6.47 13.64
N PRO A 30 2.89 6.53 13.98
CA PRO A 30 3.34 6.78 15.33
C PRO A 30 2.77 8.09 15.86
N ALA A 31 2.37 8.12 17.13
CA ALA A 31 1.89 9.34 17.76
C ALA A 31 3.01 10.40 17.74
N GLY A 32 2.79 11.48 17.00
CA GLY A 32 3.66 12.66 17.02
C GLY A 32 3.40 13.51 18.27
N LYS A 33 4.33 14.42 18.58
CA LYS A 33 4.13 15.40 19.67
C LYS A 33 3.06 16.44 19.36
N ASP A 34 2.69 16.57 18.09
CA ASP A 34 1.91 17.69 17.56
C ASP A 34 0.46 17.30 17.26
N VAL A 35 0.15 16.01 17.34
CA VAL A 35 -1.21 15.48 17.21
C VAL A 35 -1.62 14.98 18.59
N ALA A 36 -2.29 15.83 19.36
CA ALA A 36 -3.02 15.39 20.55
C ALA A 36 -4.13 14.42 20.09
N ALA A 37 -3.78 13.13 19.93
CA ALA A 37 -4.56 12.22 19.12
C ALA A 37 -5.84 11.79 19.83
N ARG A 38 -6.98 12.24 19.32
CA ARG A 38 -8.31 11.71 19.70
C ARG A 38 -8.67 10.40 18.98
N TYR A 39 -7.82 9.93 18.07
CA TYR A 39 -8.00 8.71 17.28
C TYR A 39 -6.65 8.17 16.79
N ASP A 40 -6.59 6.86 16.54
CA ASP A 40 -5.46 6.22 15.86
C ASP A 40 -5.49 6.57 14.36
N ARG A 41 -4.35 7.00 13.81
CA ARG A 41 -4.20 7.29 12.37
C ARG A 41 -3.47 6.13 11.68
N TYR A 42 -4.00 5.71 10.53
CA TYR A 42 -3.40 4.68 9.69
C TYR A 42 -3.16 5.24 8.29
N LEU A 43 -2.00 4.92 7.71
CA LEU A 43 -1.63 5.23 6.34
C LEU A 43 -1.73 3.95 5.49
N ASN A 44 -2.36 4.03 4.32
CA ASN A 44 -2.33 2.95 3.36
C ASN A 44 -1.04 3.00 2.54
N LEU A 45 -0.17 2.00 2.68
CA LEU A 45 1.14 1.96 2.02
C LEU A 45 1.04 1.73 0.51
N THR A 46 -0.08 1.24 -0.02
CA THR A 46 -0.26 1.01 -1.46
C THR A 46 -0.33 2.30 -2.28
N VAL A 47 -0.45 3.46 -1.63
CA VAL A 47 -0.52 4.79 -2.27
C VAL A 47 0.64 5.70 -1.88
N VAL A 48 1.66 5.19 -1.21
CA VAL A 48 2.88 5.96 -0.88
C VAL A 48 3.74 6.09 -2.14
N GLN A 49 4.19 7.32 -2.43
CA GLN A 49 5.04 7.61 -3.58
C GLN A 49 6.51 7.65 -3.19
N TYR A 50 6.85 8.38 -2.12
CA TYR A 50 8.21 8.48 -1.61
C TYR A 50 8.23 8.86 -0.13
N VAL A 51 9.39 8.63 0.49
CA VAL A 51 9.67 8.96 1.89
C VAL A 51 11.01 9.68 1.94
N ASP A 52 11.00 10.91 2.44
CA ASP A 52 12.21 11.66 2.75
C ASP A 52 12.56 11.47 4.24
N LEU A 53 13.84 11.22 4.52
CA LEU A 53 14.38 11.12 5.87
C LEU A 53 15.44 12.20 6.09
N THR A 54 15.14 13.13 6.99
CA THR A 54 16.09 14.15 7.46
C THR A 54 16.60 13.79 8.85
N ASP A 55 17.34 14.69 9.50
CA ASP A 55 17.85 14.45 10.86
C ASP A 55 16.79 14.66 11.94
N ASN A 56 15.68 15.32 11.60
CA ASN A 56 14.64 15.74 12.53
C ASN A 56 13.19 15.48 12.03
N ASP A 57 13.01 14.98 10.81
CA ASP A 57 11.70 14.68 10.24
C ASP A 57 11.71 13.43 9.35
N VAL A 58 10.57 12.73 9.36
CA VAL A 58 10.20 11.75 8.33
C VAL A 58 9.01 12.31 7.57
N HIS A 59 9.21 12.61 6.29
CA HIS A 59 8.19 13.16 5.40
C HIS A 59 7.72 12.07 4.43
N ILE A 60 6.45 11.73 4.49
CA ILE A 60 5.83 10.68 3.67
C ILE A 60 4.84 11.33 2.72
N VAL A 61 5.06 11.16 1.42
CA VAL A 61 4.16 11.68 0.38
C VAL A 61 3.36 10.54 -0.22
N PHE A 62 2.05 10.71 -0.24
CA PHE A 62 1.09 9.67 -0.61
C PHE A 62 -0.15 10.24 -1.28
N GLY A 63 -0.82 9.41 -2.08
CA GLY A 63 -1.88 9.89 -2.98
C GLY A 63 -1.32 10.77 -4.09
N GLY A 64 -2.09 11.03 -5.16
CA GLY A 64 -1.64 11.91 -6.25
C GLY A 64 -0.89 11.22 -7.40
N GLY A 65 -1.38 10.05 -7.87
CA GLY A 65 -1.05 9.53 -9.21
C GLY A 65 -1.77 10.31 -10.33
N ASN A 66 -2.16 9.63 -11.42
CA ASN A 66 -2.89 10.23 -12.57
C ASN A 66 -4.27 10.89 -12.23
N LEU A 67 -4.66 10.96 -10.96
CA LEU A 67 -5.99 11.37 -10.48
C LEU A 67 -5.98 12.58 -9.53
N GLY A 68 -4.83 13.21 -9.27
CA GLY A 68 -4.75 14.48 -8.52
C GLY A 68 -4.84 14.39 -6.98
N SER A 69 -4.57 15.55 -6.37
CA SER A 69 -4.27 15.87 -4.95
C SER A 69 -3.32 14.91 -4.24
N GLY A 70 -2.04 15.27 -4.22
CA GLY A 70 -1.06 14.66 -3.31
C GLY A 70 -1.31 15.08 -1.87
N HIS A 71 -0.97 14.20 -0.94
CA HIS A 71 -1.00 14.44 0.50
C HIS A 71 0.37 14.14 1.09
N ASP A 72 0.65 14.78 2.21
CA ASP A 72 1.87 14.60 2.97
C ASP A 72 1.58 14.30 4.45
N LEU A 73 2.50 13.58 5.06
CA LEU A 73 2.54 13.28 6.49
C LEU A 73 3.96 13.58 6.99
N HIS A 74 4.05 14.46 7.97
CA HIS A 74 5.28 14.75 8.69
C HIS A 74 5.27 14.09 10.07
N ILE A 75 6.40 13.45 10.42
CA ILE A 75 6.63 12.85 11.73
C ILE A 75 7.93 13.42 12.28
N ALA A 76 7.81 14.35 13.22
CA ALA A 76 8.96 14.90 13.92
C ALA A 76 9.71 13.79 14.70
N ILE A 77 11.00 13.66 14.43
CA ILE A 77 11.92 12.71 15.08
C ILE A 77 13.00 13.48 15.86
N LYS A 78 13.55 12.85 16.90
CA LYS A 78 14.59 13.49 17.73
C LYS A 78 15.97 13.42 17.09
N ASN A 79 16.20 12.38 16.30
CA ASN A 79 17.47 12.06 15.66
C ASN A 79 17.22 11.09 14.50
N ARG A 80 18.24 10.98 13.63
CA ARG A 80 18.21 10.12 12.45
C ARG A 80 17.97 8.64 12.77
N THR A 81 18.43 8.14 13.91
CA THR A 81 18.22 6.74 14.33
C THR A 81 16.74 6.42 14.54
N ASP A 82 15.99 7.34 15.16
CA ASP A 82 14.54 7.20 15.33
C ASP A 82 13.84 7.15 13.97
N GLY A 83 14.26 7.99 13.02
CA GLY A 83 13.74 8.00 11.65
C GLY A 83 14.05 6.73 10.86
N LEU A 84 15.26 6.18 10.98
CA LEU A 84 15.62 4.88 10.39
C LEU A 84 14.74 3.75 10.94
N ARG A 85 14.36 3.82 12.21
CA ARG A 85 13.47 2.84 12.84
C ARG A 85 12.06 2.90 12.25
N ILE A 86 11.55 4.10 11.98
CA ILE A 86 10.26 4.31 11.29
C ILE A 86 10.34 3.78 9.85
N LEU A 87 11.42 4.08 9.13
CA LEU A 87 11.60 3.60 7.76
C LEU A 87 11.67 2.07 7.69
N GLN A 88 12.34 1.45 8.65
CA GLN A 88 12.39 0.00 8.78
C GLN A 88 11.00 -0.60 9.04
N ASP A 89 10.22 0.00 9.94
CA ASP A 89 8.86 -0.44 10.27
C ASP A 89 7.88 -0.32 9.07
N LEU A 90 7.98 0.77 8.30
CA LEU A 90 7.26 0.93 7.02
C LEU A 90 7.60 -0.22 6.05
N ALA A 91 8.89 -0.50 5.89
CA ALA A 91 9.37 -1.54 4.98
C ALA A 91 8.98 -2.95 5.43
N ASP A 92 9.01 -3.22 6.74
CA ASP A 92 8.56 -4.49 7.31
C ASP A 92 7.05 -4.69 7.12
N THR A 93 6.26 -3.64 7.33
CA THR A 93 4.80 -3.66 7.11
C THR A 93 4.47 -3.92 5.64
N ALA A 94 5.12 -3.21 4.71
CA ALA A 94 4.93 -3.44 3.27
C ALA A 94 5.25 -4.89 2.89
N ARG A 95 6.37 -5.43 3.36
CA ARG A 95 6.74 -6.85 3.14
C ARG A 95 5.74 -7.84 3.71
N ALA A 96 5.08 -7.51 4.83
CA ALA A 96 4.05 -8.36 5.40
C ALA A 96 2.80 -8.39 4.51
N CYS A 97 2.39 -7.23 3.98
CA CYS A 97 1.26 -7.13 3.05
C CYS A 97 1.46 -7.94 1.76
N ASP A 98 2.71 -8.02 1.25
CA ASP A 98 3.02 -8.83 0.07
C ASP A 98 2.95 -10.34 0.34
N LYS A 99 3.15 -10.77 1.58
CA LYS A 99 3.13 -12.20 1.97
C LYS A 99 1.71 -12.73 2.14
N ASP A 100 0.76 -11.89 2.56
CA ASP A 100 -0.66 -12.23 2.69
C ASP A 100 -1.38 -12.16 1.32
N THR A 101 -0.91 -12.96 0.37
CA THR A 101 -1.65 -13.26 -0.87
C THR A 101 -2.91 -14.07 -0.49
N PRO A 102 -4.10 -13.80 -1.07
CA PRO A 102 -5.37 -14.33 -0.57
C PRO A 102 -5.39 -15.87 -0.49
N VAL A 103 -5.80 -16.40 0.66
CA VAL A 103 -6.30 -17.78 0.74
C VAL A 103 -7.53 -17.87 -0.17
N PRO A 104 -7.58 -18.79 -1.14
CA PRO A 104 -8.78 -19.00 -1.94
C PRO A 104 -9.94 -19.27 -0.99
N LEU A 105 -11.00 -18.46 -1.06
CA LEU A 105 -12.24 -18.74 -0.37
C LEU A 105 -12.72 -20.13 -0.81
N ALA A 106 -12.56 -21.11 0.07
CA ALA A 106 -13.12 -22.43 -0.14
C ALA A 106 -14.62 -22.24 -0.38
N LYS A 107 -15.09 -22.73 -1.52
CA LYS A 107 -16.52 -22.75 -1.85
C LYS A 107 -17.23 -23.63 -0.81
N SER A 108 -18.27 -23.03 -0.23
CA SER A 108 -19.53 -23.60 0.30
C SER A 108 -19.51 -25.06 0.75
#